data_AF-A0A952RIJ1-F1
#
_entry.id   AF-A0A952RIJ1-F1
#
_cell.length_a   1.000
_cell.length_b   1.000
_cell.length_c   1.000
_cell.angle_alpha   90.00
_cell.angle_beta   90.00
_cell.angle_gamma   90.00
#
_symmetry.space_group_name_H-M   'P 1'
#
loop_
_entity.id
_entity.type
_entity.pdbx_description
1 polymer ?
#
loop_
_entity_poly.entity_id
_entity_poly.type
_entity_poly.pdbx_seq_one_letter_code
_entity_poly.pdbx_strand_id
1 'polypeptide(L)'
;MRGSLLLLVPSVGAALLACTLSPEPVAGTEAAATSELPLDIDTRSLLHELTARGVRSKSEALALLPKPFKQRFVLVTNTGAIGVASRARPRVVHFTEDARLLVATGGHPLAEDFTANSLEILEHDEATHGYRTHTIEIDPVTGPHLVADDQRCVSCHGAAGKARVVWGSYPDWPAAYGGQLGHDGVDDMGPEELAEFRAFVAVARNDPDYRHLEIHPAANGFYLPTPYGNPNTLFGNVVGNRHAADLYARVAESPRYAKLAYALVADDIRCRLSREVEDYVDRLYDRVGGWDPAFVARRTTTKMYRLLGVDPTADLHLDLTVTTPPPADDWRPGWSYWNAGADYLPALVGVQALAKLVATDATLGELFASQRRRIADLDHFAFHATRAEYLSLTRDTVPAYGDVTGPSIHWTILYPVMNAPTDSYPGEGKKDAVCNHLDAMQRARQL
;
A
#
# COMPACT_ATOMS: atom_id res chain seq x y z
N MET A 1 10.99 -26.91 71.90
CA MET A 1 10.11 -27.22 73.05
C MET A 1 8.69 -27.20 72.54
N ARG A 2 7.98 -28.31 72.77
CA ARG A 2 6.60 -28.57 72.35
C ARG A 2 5.63 -27.87 73.31
N GLY A 3 4.52 -27.37 72.79
CA GLY A 3 3.40 -26.86 73.59
C GLY A 3 2.09 -27.13 72.87
N SER A 4 1.54 -28.31 73.11
CA SER A 4 0.20 -28.73 72.70
C SER A 4 -0.86 -28.04 73.57
N LEU A 5 -1.98 -27.64 72.98
CA LEU A 5 -3.21 -27.42 73.74
C LEU A 5 -4.38 -28.14 73.04
N LEU A 6 -4.81 -29.22 73.70
CA LEU A 6 -6.10 -29.90 73.50
C LEU A 6 -7.21 -28.98 74.03
N LEU A 7 -8.36 -28.92 73.35
CA LEU A 7 -9.64 -28.61 73.98
C LEU A 7 -10.77 -29.39 73.30
N LEU A 8 -11.69 -29.82 74.17
CA LEU A 8 -12.70 -30.86 74.00
C LEU A 8 -13.93 -30.43 73.20
N VAL A 9 -14.55 -31.47 72.64
CA VAL A 9 -15.85 -31.55 71.96
C VAL A 9 -17.01 -31.24 72.94
N PRO A 10 -18.14 -30.71 72.44
CA PRO A 10 -19.39 -31.43 72.64
C PRO A 10 -20.17 -31.64 71.34
N SER A 11 -20.67 -32.87 71.22
CA SER A 11 -21.57 -33.39 70.20
C SER A 11 -23.02 -33.07 70.54
N VAL A 12 -23.72 -32.39 69.64
CA VAL A 12 -25.19 -32.34 69.51
C VAL A 12 -25.41 -32.25 67.99
N GLY A 13 -26.00 -33.23 67.31
CA GLY A 13 -27.39 -33.64 67.45
C GLY A 13 -28.14 -33.11 66.22
N ALA A 14 -28.45 -34.02 65.29
CA ALA A 14 -28.94 -33.75 63.95
C ALA A 14 -30.31 -33.06 63.87
N ALA A 15 -30.46 -32.16 62.89
CA ALA A 15 -31.72 -31.89 62.21
C ALA A 15 -31.40 -31.54 60.75
N LEU A 16 -31.60 -32.52 59.87
CA LEU A 16 -31.58 -32.35 58.42
C LEU A 16 -32.80 -31.52 57.99
N LEU A 17 -32.57 -30.29 57.54
CA LEU A 17 -33.49 -29.56 56.68
C LEU A 17 -32.77 -29.34 55.34
N ALA A 18 -33.07 -30.20 54.38
CA ALA A 18 -32.57 -30.09 53.01
C ALA A 18 -33.34 -28.96 52.30
N CYS A 19 -32.79 -27.75 52.33
CA CYS A 19 -33.12 -26.73 51.35
C CYS A 19 -32.23 -26.98 50.12
N THR A 20 -32.79 -27.65 49.11
CA THR A 20 -32.23 -27.69 47.76
C THR A 20 -32.34 -26.29 47.16
N LEU A 21 -31.36 -25.43 47.44
CA LEU A 21 -31.10 -24.27 46.60
C LEU A 21 -30.47 -24.81 45.31
N SER A 22 -31.30 -25.02 44.30
CA SER A 22 -30.81 -25.10 42.93
C SER A 22 -29.97 -23.84 42.67
N PRO A 23 -28.70 -23.94 42.26
CA PRO A 23 -28.02 -22.78 41.72
C PRO A 23 -28.86 -22.34 40.52
N GLU A 24 -29.42 -21.13 40.58
CA GLU A 24 -29.89 -20.48 39.36
C GLU A 24 -28.71 -20.50 38.39
N PRO A 25 -28.90 -20.94 37.13
CA PRO A 25 -27.87 -20.77 36.14
C PRO A 25 -27.63 -19.26 36.07
N VAL A 26 -26.46 -18.83 36.54
CA VAL A 26 -25.91 -17.54 36.15
C VAL A 26 -25.95 -17.58 34.64
N ALA A 27 -26.86 -16.83 34.06
CA ALA A 27 -26.98 -16.69 32.62
C ALA A 27 -25.58 -16.36 32.14
N GLY A 28 -24.97 -17.34 31.47
CA GLY A 28 -23.67 -17.17 30.89
C GLY A 28 -23.77 -15.95 30.00
N THR A 29 -22.85 -15.01 30.19
CA THR A 29 -22.31 -14.23 29.08
C THR A 29 -21.72 -15.22 28.09
N GLU A 30 -22.61 -15.86 27.35
CA GLU A 30 -22.32 -16.66 26.18
C GLU A 30 -21.72 -15.67 25.19
N ALA A 31 -20.43 -15.85 24.97
CA ALA A 31 -19.58 -15.22 23.97
C ALA A 31 -20.38 -14.39 22.94
N ALA A 32 -20.38 -13.07 23.13
CA ALA A 32 -20.69 -12.17 22.03
C ALA A 32 -19.78 -12.57 20.88
N ALA A 33 -20.42 -13.03 19.82
CA ALA A 33 -19.83 -13.88 18.81
C ALA A 33 -18.49 -13.34 18.30
N THR A 34 -17.55 -14.29 18.18
CA THR A 34 -16.28 -14.30 17.44
C THR A 34 -16.43 -14.01 15.95
N SER A 35 -17.37 -13.14 15.57
CA SER A 35 -17.53 -12.65 14.21
C SER A 35 -16.38 -11.70 13.89
N GLU A 36 -15.72 -11.93 12.77
CA GLU A 36 -14.72 -11.01 12.25
C GLU A 36 -15.34 -9.63 11.98
N LEU A 37 -14.50 -8.60 12.00
CA LEU A 37 -14.91 -7.24 11.62
C LEU A 37 -15.35 -7.19 10.14
N PRO A 38 -16.15 -6.18 9.73
CA PRO A 38 -16.43 -5.95 8.32
C PRO A 38 -15.15 -5.60 7.54
N LEU A 39 -15.13 -5.88 6.24
CA LEU A 39 -13.98 -5.59 5.37
C LEU A 39 -13.84 -4.09 5.08
N ASP A 40 -14.97 -3.40 4.88
CA ASP A 40 -15.03 -1.96 4.62
C ASP A 40 -14.92 -1.17 5.93
N ILE A 41 -13.83 -1.39 6.66
CA ILE A 41 -13.58 -0.74 7.93
C ILE A 41 -12.67 0.48 7.73
N ASP A 42 -13.10 1.61 8.27
CA ASP A 42 -12.26 2.79 8.47
C ASP A 42 -11.76 2.83 9.93
N THR A 43 -10.86 3.76 10.24
CA THR A 43 -10.25 3.93 11.55
C THR A 43 -11.28 4.18 12.64
N ARG A 44 -12.34 4.92 12.33
CA ARG A 44 -13.40 5.25 13.29
C ARG A 44 -14.27 4.03 13.59
N SER A 45 -14.60 3.26 12.57
CA SER A 45 -15.37 2.02 12.65
C SER A 45 -14.55 0.94 13.36
N LEU A 46 -13.25 0.86 13.10
CA LEU A 46 -12.31 0.02 13.86
C LEU A 46 -12.31 0.40 15.34
N LEU A 47 -12.10 1.68 15.66
CA LEU A 47 -12.15 2.15 17.05
C LEU A 47 -13.49 1.81 17.72
N HIS A 48 -14.60 2.06 17.02
CA HIS A 48 -15.94 1.78 17.51
C HIS A 48 -16.10 0.30 17.87
N GLU A 49 -15.71 -0.60 16.96
CA GLU A 49 -15.81 -2.04 17.15
C GLU A 49 -14.90 -2.55 18.28
N LEU A 50 -13.65 -2.07 18.35
CA LEU A 50 -12.74 -2.43 19.43
C LEU A 50 -13.29 -1.98 20.79
N THR A 51 -13.89 -0.80 20.85
CA THR A 51 -14.53 -0.27 22.06
C THR A 51 -15.76 -1.08 22.44
N ALA A 52 -16.66 -1.34 21.49
CA ALA A 52 -17.90 -2.07 21.70
C ALA A 52 -17.65 -3.52 22.18
N ARG A 53 -16.54 -4.13 21.73
CA ARG A 53 -16.11 -5.47 22.13
C ARG A 53 -15.25 -5.49 23.40
N GLY A 54 -14.98 -4.32 23.99
CA GLY A 54 -14.23 -4.20 25.24
C GLY A 54 -12.78 -4.65 25.14
N VAL A 55 -12.15 -4.46 23.98
CA VAL A 55 -10.75 -4.85 23.72
C VAL A 55 -9.80 -4.14 24.70
N ARG A 56 -8.86 -4.90 25.28
CA ARG A 56 -7.88 -4.44 26.29
C ARG A 56 -6.43 -4.64 25.88
N SER A 57 -6.17 -5.27 24.74
CA SER A 57 -4.81 -5.44 24.23
C SER A 57 -4.73 -5.37 22.71
N LYS A 58 -3.53 -5.08 22.21
CA LYS A 58 -3.22 -5.17 20.77
C LYS A 58 -3.49 -6.57 20.23
N SER A 59 -3.10 -7.62 20.95
CA SER A 59 -3.30 -9.00 20.49
C SER A 59 -4.79 -9.35 20.32
N GLU A 60 -5.66 -8.84 21.21
CA GLU A 60 -7.11 -8.97 21.06
C GLU A 60 -7.62 -8.21 19.83
N ALA A 61 -7.16 -6.98 19.60
CA ALA A 61 -7.53 -6.21 18.41
C ALA A 61 -7.12 -6.94 17.12
N LEU A 62 -5.90 -7.46 17.07
CA LEU A 62 -5.38 -8.19 15.91
C LEU A 62 -6.14 -9.49 15.63
N ALA A 63 -6.60 -10.19 16.67
CA ALA A 63 -7.43 -11.39 16.51
C ALA A 63 -8.79 -11.09 15.84
N LEU A 64 -9.33 -9.88 16.03
CA LEU A 64 -10.61 -9.43 15.48
C LEU A 64 -10.52 -8.93 14.04
N LEU A 65 -9.32 -8.62 13.52
CA LEU A 65 -9.14 -8.16 12.15
C LEU A 65 -9.82 -9.13 11.16
N PRO A 66 -10.40 -8.61 10.06
CA PRO A 66 -11.06 -9.46 9.08
C PRO A 66 -10.04 -10.35 8.37
N LYS A 67 -10.46 -11.53 7.93
CA LYS A 67 -9.58 -12.50 7.26
C LYS A 67 -8.71 -11.88 6.15
N PRO A 68 -9.19 -10.99 5.28
CA PRO A 68 -8.34 -10.32 4.29
C PRO A 68 -7.12 -9.60 4.86
N PHE A 69 -7.20 -8.98 6.04
CA PHE A 69 -6.05 -8.36 6.73
C PHE A 69 -5.07 -9.39 7.28
N LYS A 70 -5.57 -10.54 7.74
CA LYS A 70 -4.75 -11.67 8.20
C LYS A 70 -3.96 -12.34 7.06
N GLN A 71 -4.40 -12.12 5.83
CA GLN A 71 -3.84 -12.69 4.61
C GLN A 71 -3.01 -11.69 3.77
N ARG A 72 -3.13 -10.38 4.03
CA ARG A 72 -2.43 -9.31 3.31
C ARG A 72 -1.55 -8.55 4.28
N PHE A 73 -0.29 -8.98 4.38
CA PHE A 73 0.69 -8.34 5.24
C PHE A 73 2.11 -8.45 4.67
N VAL A 74 2.96 -7.53 5.09
CA VAL A 74 4.42 -7.62 4.96
C VAL A 74 5.06 -7.70 6.34
N LEU A 75 6.24 -8.30 6.41
CA LEU A 75 7.01 -8.47 7.64
C LEU A 75 8.28 -7.62 7.57
N VAL A 76 8.32 -6.57 8.38
CA VAL A 76 9.42 -5.61 8.44
C VAL A 76 10.35 -6.04 9.59
N THR A 77 11.59 -6.37 9.26
CA THR A 77 12.62 -6.91 10.17
C THR A 77 13.50 -5.83 10.79
N ASN A 78 13.52 -4.63 10.21
CA ASN A 78 14.16 -3.44 10.78
C ASN A 78 13.39 -2.20 10.29
N THR A 79 13.18 -1.21 11.16
CA THR A 79 12.29 -0.08 10.84
C THR A 79 12.90 1.24 11.29
N GLY A 80 12.71 2.29 10.47
CA GLY A 80 12.95 3.68 10.87
C GLY A 80 11.71 4.35 11.49
N ALA A 81 10.61 3.61 11.67
CA ALA A 81 9.41 4.08 12.35
C ALA A 81 9.64 4.19 13.87
N ILE A 82 8.58 4.61 14.59
CA ILE A 82 8.63 4.87 16.03
C ILE A 82 8.80 3.57 16.83
N GLY A 83 8.11 2.51 16.41
CA GLY A 83 8.19 1.19 17.04
C GLY A 83 9.47 0.43 16.72
N VAL A 84 9.67 -0.70 17.40
CA VAL A 84 10.86 -1.56 17.25
C VAL A 84 10.52 -2.76 16.36
N ALA A 85 11.49 -3.16 15.53
CA ALA A 85 11.40 -4.37 14.72
C ALA A 85 12.72 -5.13 14.75
N SER A 86 12.63 -6.46 14.72
CA SER A 86 13.76 -7.35 14.54
C SER A 86 13.36 -8.55 13.69
N ARG A 87 14.32 -9.33 13.20
CA ARG A 87 14.04 -10.59 12.50
C ARG A 87 13.24 -11.58 13.36
N ALA A 88 13.55 -11.66 14.65
CA ALA A 88 12.84 -12.56 15.59
C ALA A 88 11.44 -12.05 15.96
N ARG A 89 11.21 -10.73 15.89
CA ARG A 89 9.97 -10.04 16.23
C ARG A 89 9.69 -8.97 15.18
N PRO A 90 9.33 -9.36 13.95
CA PRO A 90 9.12 -8.40 12.87
C PRO A 90 7.89 -7.54 13.18
N ARG A 91 7.95 -6.30 12.70
CA ARG A 91 6.76 -5.45 12.59
C ARG A 91 5.89 -5.98 11.47
N VAL A 92 4.59 -6.01 11.69
CA VAL A 92 3.62 -6.45 10.67
C VAL A 92 2.94 -5.21 10.11
N VAL A 93 2.85 -5.11 8.79
CA VAL A 93 2.02 -4.09 8.12
C VAL A 93 0.94 -4.81 7.35
N HIS A 94 -0.28 -4.75 7.87
CA HIS A 94 -1.49 -5.24 7.22
C HIS A 94 -2.05 -4.18 6.27
N PHE A 95 -2.70 -4.61 5.19
CA PHE A 95 -3.28 -3.70 4.21
C PHE A 95 -4.56 -4.24 3.57
N THR A 96 -5.48 -3.33 3.23
CA THR A 96 -6.63 -3.66 2.37
C THR A 96 -6.16 -3.95 0.95
N GLU A 97 -7.00 -4.62 0.18
CA GLU A 97 -6.70 -4.98 -1.22
C GLU A 97 -6.36 -3.77 -2.10
N ASP A 98 -6.88 -2.59 -1.74
CA ASP A 98 -6.74 -1.35 -2.46
C ASP A 98 -5.91 -0.28 -1.72
N ALA A 99 -5.21 -0.72 -0.66
CA ALA A 99 -4.40 0.10 0.25
C ALA A 99 -5.13 1.31 0.87
N ARG A 100 -6.46 1.36 0.91
CA ARG A 100 -7.19 2.44 1.61
C ARG A 100 -6.94 2.46 3.11
N LEU A 101 -6.72 1.31 3.72
CA LEU A 101 -6.38 1.21 5.14
C LEU A 101 -5.16 0.32 5.32
N LEU A 102 -4.13 0.86 5.96
CA LEU A 102 -2.94 0.14 6.38
C LEU A 102 -2.88 0.18 7.91
N VAL A 103 -2.59 -0.97 8.52
CA VAL A 103 -2.46 -1.12 9.97
C VAL A 103 -1.13 -1.76 10.27
N ALA A 104 -0.29 -1.07 11.02
CA ALA A 104 1.05 -1.52 11.37
C ALA A 104 1.19 -1.74 12.88
N THR A 105 1.86 -2.81 13.26
CA THR A 105 2.02 -3.23 14.65
C THR A 105 3.43 -3.74 14.94
N GLY A 106 3.99 -3.32 16.07
CA GLY A 106 5.25 -3.83 16.59
C GLY A 106 5.11 -5.25 17.14
N GLY A 107 6.19 -6.03 17.04
CA GLY A 107 6.27 -7.40 17.54
C GLY A 107 6.80 -7.57 18.96
N HIS A 108 7.37 -6.49 19.49
CA HIS A 108 8.10 -6.48 20.76
C HIS A 108 7.16 -6.21 21.94
N PRO A 109 7.47 -6.74 23.13
CA PRO A 109 6.72 -6.45 24.34
C PRO A 109 6.92 -5.00 24.81
N LEU A 110 6.01 -4.50 25.64
CA LEU A 110 6.01 -3.11 26.14
C LEU A 110 7.33 -2.70 26.84
N ALA A 111 8.03 -3.66 27.46
CA ALA A 111 9.31 -3.41 28.11
C ALA A 111 10.45 -3.05 27.13
N GLU A 112 10.27 -3.37 25.84
CA GLU A 112 11.24 -3.16 24.77
C GLU A 112 10.75 -2.10 23.76
N ASP A 113 9.43 -1.96 23.61
CA ASP A 113 8.81 -1.05 22.65
C ASP A 113 7.60 -0.35 23.29
N PHE A 114 7.68 0.97 23.46
CA PHE A 114 6.59 1.74 24.05
C PHE A 114 5.34 1.81 23.16
N THR A 115 5.46 1.46 21.86
CA THR A 115 4.34 1.35 20.91
C THR A 115 3.70 -0.05 20.90
N ALA A 116 4.18 -0.98 21.73
CA ALA A 116 3.76 -2.39 21.74
C ALA A 116 2.25 -2.63 21.90
N ASN A 117 1.51 -1.68 22.46
CA ASN A 117 0.06 -1.71 22.64
C ASN A 117 -0.66 -0.68 21.77
N SER A 118 -0.18 -0.45 20.55
CA SER A 118 -0.81 0.46 19.60
C SER A 118 -0.94 -0.14 18.20
N LEU A 119 -1.90 0.39 17.45
CA LEU A 119 -2.08 0.18 16.02
C LEU A 119 -1.74 1.50 15.33
N GLU A 120 -0.65 1.53 14.57
CA GLU A 120 -0.30 2.67 13.72
C GLU A 120 -1.04 2.53 12.39
N ILE A 121 -1.72 3.58 11.95
CA ILE A 121 -2.69 3.50 10.86
C ILE A 121 -2.40 4.57 9.81
N LEU A 122 -2.39 4.17 8.54
CA LEU A 122 -2.54 5.06 7.40
C LEU A 122 -3.90 4.81 6.77
N GLU A 123 -4.72 5.85 6.72
CA GLU A 123 -6.07 5.80 6.14
C GLU A 123 -6.17 6.78 4.98
N HIS A 124 -6.71 6.33 3.86
CA HIS A 124 -6.96 7.15 2.68
C HIS A 124 -8.13 8.11 2.94
N ASP A 125 -7.90 9.39 2.67
CA ASP A 125 -8.91 10.44 2.73
C ASP A 125 -9.34 10.79 1.30
N GLU A 126 -10.56 10.36 0.94
CA GLU A 126 -11.15 10.59 -0.37
C GLU A 126 -11.25 12.08 -0.73
N ALA A 127 -11.40 12.97 0.26
CA ALA A 127 -11.58 14.40 0.00
C ALA A 127 -10.27 15.10 -0.32
N THR A 128 -9.14 14.62 0.22
CA THR A 128 -7.83 15.24 -0.01
C THR A 128 -6.96 14.48 -1.01
N HIS A 129 -7.37 13.29 -1.45
CA HIS A 129 -6.57 12.41 -2.30
C HIS A 129 -5.19 12.15 -1.70
N GLY A 130 -5.17 11.71 -0.45
CA GLY A 130 -3.95 11.42 0.29
C GLY A 130 -4.26 10.69 1.59
N TYR A 131 -3.23 10.30 2.34
CA TYR A 131 -3.43 9.61 3.60
C TYR A 131 -3.53 10.57 4.79
N ARG A 132 -4.12 10.03 5.86
CA ARG A 132 -4.06 10.54 7.22
C ARG A 132 -3.35 9.51 8.10
N THR A 133 -2.62 10.00 9.08
CA THR A 133 -1.86 9.17 10.02
C THR A 133 -2.61 9.12 11.34
N HIS A 134 -3.02 7.94 11.77
CA HIS A 134 -3.75 7.73 13.01
C HIS A 134 -3.00 6.73 13.88
N THR A 135 -3.22 6.79 15.20
CA THR A 135 -2.78 5.74 16.11
C THR A 135 -3.96 5.35 16.99
N ILE A 136 -4.29 4.06 17.06
CA ILE A 136 -5.16 3.52 18.11
C ILE A 136 -4.27 2.97 19.21
N GLU A 137 -4.22 3.66 20.33
CA GLU A 137 -3.52 3.21 21.53
C GLU A 137 -4.49 2.39 22.38
N ILE A 138 -4.03 1.28 22.94
CA ILE A 138 -4.89 0.35 23.70
C ILE A 138 -4.40 0.28 25.13
N ASP A 139 -5.12 0.96 26.02
CA ASP A 139 -4.87 0.92 27.44
C ASP A 139 -5.58 -0.32 28.06
N PRO A 140 -4.90 -1.13 28.89
CA PRO A 140 -5.51 -2.31 29.51
C PRO A 140 -6.68 -2.02 30.45
N VAL A 141 -6.80 -0.77 30.95
CA VAL A 141 -7.83 -0.34 31.89
C VAL A 141 -8.94 0.41 31.17
N THR A 142 -8.60 1.42 30.37
CA THR A 142 -9.58 2.29 29.71
C THR A 142 -10.00 1.78 28.33
N GLY A 143 -9.22 0.90 27.70
CA GLY A 143 -9.50 0.35 26.37
C GLY A 143 -8.87 1.18 25.24
N PRO A 144 -9.33 0.99 24.00
CA PRO A 144 -8.76 1.67 22.84
C PRO A 144 -9.15 3.16 22.81
N HIS A 145 -8.20 4.02 22.47
CA HIS A 145 -8.44 5.42 22.16
C HIS A 145 -7.69 5.86 20.90
N LEU A 146 -8.28 6.77 20.16
CA LEU A 146 -7.74 7.26 18.89
C LEU A 146 -6.96 8.56 19.09
N VAL A 147 -5.72 8.55 18.61
CA VAL A 147 -4.90 9.74 18.35
C VAL A 147 -4.98 10.03 16.86
N ALA A 148 -5.78 11.02 16.47
CA ALA A 148 -5.96 11.38 15.07
C ALA A 148 -4.88 12.35 14.56
N ASP A 149 -4.51 12.21 13.29
CA ASP A 149 -3.47 13.02 12.63
C ASP A 149 -2.18 13.09 13.47
N ASP A 150 -1.73 11.91 13.90
CA ASP A 150 -0.65 11.74 14.86
C ASP A 150 0.63 12.44 14.37
N GLN A 151 1.03 13.48 15.10
CA GLN A 151 2.15 14.33 14.73
C GLN A 151 3.49 13.58 14.73
N ARG A 152 3.57 12.45 15.45
CA ARG A 152 4.77 11.62 15.45
C ARG A 152 5.05 10.99 14.07
N CYS A 153 4.02 10.85 13.23
CA CYS A 153 4.13 10.25 11.90
C CYS A 153 4.51 11.26 10.79
N VAL A 154 4.34 12.56 11.05
CA VAL A 154 4.43 13.62 10.03
C VAL A 154 5.84 13.76 9.44
N SER A 155 6.89 13.54 10.24
CA SER A 155 8.27 13.64 9.77
C SER A 155 8.62 12.59 8.70
N CYS A 156 7.94 11.44 8.73
CA CYS A 156 8.17 10.37 7.76
C CYS A 156 7.18 10.45 6.61
N HIS A 157 5.89 10.56 6.93
CA HIS A 157 4.80 10.40 5.96
C HIS A 157 4.35 11.72 5.33
N GLY A 158 4.58 12.86 5.99
CA GLY A 158 4.02 14.16 5.59
C GLY A 158 2.81 14.57 6.42
N ALA A 159 2.32 15.79 6.18
CA ALA A 159 1.18 16.34 6.90
C ALA A 159 -0.14 15.64 6.50
N ALA A 160 -1.13 15.69 7.39
CA ALA A 160 -2.46 15.11 7.16
C ALA A 160 -3.07 15.59 5.83
N GLY A 161 -3.68 14.66 5.08
CA GLY A 161 -4.25 14.88 3.76
C GLY A 161 -3.22 14.99 2.63
N LYS A 162 -1.93 14.95 2.95
CA LYS A 162 -0.81 14.79 2.00
C LYS A 162 0.15 13.70 2.46
N ALA A 163 -0.23 12.92 3.46
CA ALA A 163 0.60 11.84 3.93
C ALA A 163 0.67 10.78 2.83
N ARG A 164 1.81 10.09 2.75
CA ARG A 164 2.03 8.99 1.81
C ARG A 164 2.56 7.77 2.54
N VAL A 165 2.36 6.60 1.96
CA VAL A 165 3.06 5.39 2.40
C VAL A 165 4.56 5.56 2.11
N VAL A 166 5.40 5.19 3.07
CA VAL A 166 6.84 5.06 2.85
C VAL A 166 7.17 3.59 2.74
N TRP A 167 7.59 3.15 1.56
CA TRP A 167 7.91 1.76 1.27
C TRP A 167 9.08 1.66 0.31
N GLY A 168 9.92 0.64 0.50
CA GLY A 168 11.02 0.35 -0.42
C GLY A 168 10.54 0.09 -1.84
N SER A 169 11.48 0.09 -2.77
CA SER A 169 11.18 -0.03 -4.18
C SER A 169 11.83 -1.26 -4.79
N TYR A 170 11.04 -2.03 -5.55
CA TYR A 170 11.56 -3.16 -6.29
C TYR A 170 12.87 -2.83 -7.06
N PRO A 171 13.83 -3.75 -7.14
CA PRO A 171 13.81 -5.12 -6.63
C PRO A 171 14.18 -5.25 -5.15
N ASP A 172 14.25 -4.14 -4.41
CA ASP A 172 14.77 -4.11 -3.04
C ASP A 172 13.75 -3.48 -2.08
N TRP A 173 13.32 -4.25 -1.10
CA TRP A 173 12.58 -3.77 0.06
C TRP A 173 13.48 -3.90 1.28
N PRO A 174 14.39 -2.93 1.49
CA PRO A 174 15.32 -2.98 2.59
C PRO A 174 14.57 -3.23 3.89
N ALA A 175 15.12 -4.13 4.70
CA ALA A 175 14.58 -4.47 5.99
C ALA A 175 13.19 -5.12 6.01
N ALA A 176 12.71 -5.68 4.90
CA ALA A 176 11.60 -6.64 4.90
C ALA A 176 12.13 -8.08 4.77
N TYR A 177 11.39 -9.05 5.28
CA TYR A 177 11.64 -10.47 4.99
C TYR A 177 11.39 -10.74 3.51
N GLY A 178 12.36 -11.37 2.82
CA GLY A 178 12.31 -11.55 1.37
C GLY A 178 12.46 -10.22 0.63
N GLY A 179 13.14 -9.26 1.25
CA GLY A 179 13.31 -7.91 0.74
C GLY A 179 14.24 -7.84 -0.47
N GLN A 180 15.15 -8.80 -0.63
CA GLN A 180 15.99 -8.91 -1.81
C GLN A 180 15.37 -9.90 -2.79
N LEU A 181 15.24 -9.52 -4.05
CA LEU A 181 14.79 -10.47 -5.06
C LEU A 181 15.89 -11.39 -5.53
N GLY A 182 15.51 -12.65 -5.72
CA GLY A 182 16.29 -13.64 -6.44
C GLY A 182 16.34 -13.31 -7.93
N HIS A 183 17.20 -14.04 -8.65
CA HIS A 183 17.35 -13.90 -10.11
C HIS A 183 16.07 -14.17 -10.93
N ASP A 184 15.02 -14.72 -10.32
CA ASP A 184 13.74 -15.09 -10.91
C ASP A 184 12.58 -14.13 -10.57
N GLY A 185 12.84 -13.03 -9.84
CA GLY A 185 11.81 -12.05 -9.49
C GLY A 185 10.84 -12.52 -8.40
N VAL A 186 11.25 -13.52 -7.61
CA VAL A 186 10.57 -13.96 -6.38
C VAL A 186 11.27 -13.36 -5.16
N ASP A 187 10.49 -12.99 -4.13
CA ASP A 187 10.99 -12.60 -2.81
C ASP A 187 11.89 -13.74 -2.29
N ASP A 188 13.22 -13.57 -2.38
CA ASP A 188 14.19 -14.64 -2.17
C ASP A 188 15.00 -14.38 -0.90
N MET A 189 14.84 -15.27 0.06
CA MET A 189 15.59 -15.22 1.31
C MET A 189 16.90 -15.99 1.15
N GLY A 190 18.02 -15.30 1.38
CA GLY A 190 19.31 -15.96 1.54
C GLY A 190 19.27 -17.01 2.67
N PRO A 191 20.18 -18.00 2.70
CA PRO A 191 20.11 -19.11 3.66
C PRO A 191 20.04 -18.70 5.14
N GLU A 192 20.71 -17.60 5.51
CA GLU A 192 20.69 -17.04 6.86
C GLU A 192 19.32 -16.45 7.20
N GLU A 193 18.80 -15.56 6.35
CA GLU A 193 17.49 -14.94 6.52
C GLU A 193 16.37 -16.00 6.56
N LEU A 194 16.46 -17.01 5.69
CA LEU A 194 15.50 -18.11 5.63
C LEU A 194 15.50 -18.93 6.93
N ALA A 195 16.67 -19.13 7.55
CA ALA A 195 16.77 -19.83 8.84
C ALA A 195 16.11 -19.01 9.96
N GLU A 196 16.35 -17.69 9.99
CA GLU A 196 15.73 -16.78 10.96
C GLU A 196 14.21 -16.68 10.75
N PHE A 197 13.76 -16.58 9.49
CA PHE A 197 12.34 -16.58 9.15
C PHE A 197 11.65 -17.86 9.62
N ARG A 198 12.25 -19.03 9.40
CA ARG A 198 11.71 -20.31 9.90
C ARG A 198 11.63 -20.35 11.43
N ALA A 199 12.61 -19.78 12.11
CA ALA A 199 12.59 -19.66 13.56
C ALA A 199 11.46 -18.74 14.03
N PHE A 200 11.28 -17.58 13.39
CA PHE A 200 10.15 -16.68 13.62
C PHE A 200 8.81 -17.41 13.42
N VAL A 201 8.59 -18.08 12.29
CA VAL A 201 7.33 -18.78 11.98
C VAL A 201 7.00 -19.85 13.02
N ALA A 202 8.01 -20.56 13.55
CA ALA A 202 7.79 -21.55 14.59
C ALA A 202 7.24 -20.93 15.90
N VAL A 203 7.71 -19.73 16.25
CA VAL A 203 7.25 -18.97 17.42
C VAL A 203 5.89 -18.33 17.15
N ALA A 204 5.72 -17.71 15.97
CA ALA A 204 4.55 -16.95 15.56
C ALA A 204 3.24 -17.73 15.74
N ARG A 205 3.24 -19.04 15.49
CA ARG A 205 2.06 -19.92 15.63
C ARG A 205 1.41 -19.88 17.00
N ASN A 206 2.19 -19.65 18.06
CA ASN A 206 1.71 -19.61 19.44
C ASN A 206 1.74 -18.21 20.04
N ASP A 207 2.33 -17.25 19.34
CA ASP A 207 2.45 -15.89 19.81
C ASP A 207 1.11 -15.14 19.63
N PRO A 208 0.59 -14.47 20.67
CA PRO A 208 -0.70 -13.80 20.59
C PRO A 208 -0.75 -12.70 19.51
N ASP A 209 0.38 -12.07 19.19
CA ASP A 209 0.49 -11.02 18.18
C ASP A 209 0.68 -11.54 16.75
N TYR A 210 0.95 -12.83 16.56
CA TYR A 210 1.23 -13.38 15.22
C TYR A 210 0.40 -14.61 14.84
N ARG A 211 -0.21 -15.30 15.80
CA ARG A 211 -0.93 -16.58 15.56
C ARG A 211 -2.11 -16.48 14.59
N HIS A 212 -2.56 -15.27 14.30
CA HIS A 212 -3.64 -14.98 13.37
C HIS A 212 -3.15 -14.80 11.92
N LEU A 213 -1.84 -14.67 11.69
CA LEU A 213 -1.28 -14.49 10.35
C LEU A 213 -1.32 -15.80 9.55
N GLU A 214 -1.81 -15.73 8.31
CA GLU A 214 -1.80 -16.85 7.38
C GLU A 214 -0.47 -16.90 6.61
N ILE A 215 0.61 -17.31 7.30
CA ILE A 215 1.93 -17.47 6.70
C ILE A 215 2.04 -18.85 6.03
N HIS A 216 2.34 -18.90 4.73
CA HIS A 216 2.65 -20.14 4.00
C HIS A 216 4.14 -20.21 3.64
N PRO A 217 4.98 -20.86 4.46
CA PRO A 217 6.40 -20.99 4.17
C PRO A 217 6.65 -21.74 2.85
N ALA A 218 7.68 -21.29 2.12
CA ALA A 218 8.16 -21.89 0.89
C ALA A 218 9.64 -22.29 1.00
N ALA A 219 10.19 -22.84 -0.08
CA ALA A 219 11.59 -23.26 -0.13
C ALA A 219 12.55 -22.08 0.11
N ASN A 220 12.22 -20.90 -0.42
CA ASN A 220 13.06 -19.71 -0.46
C ASN A 220 12.39 -18.45 0.12
N GLY A 221 11.28 -18.59 0.83
CA GLY A 221 10.54 -17.44 1.35
C GLY A 221 9.18 -17.83 1.91
N PHE A 222 8.16 -17.01 1.65
CA PHE A 222 6.77 -17.34 1.96
C PHE A 222 5.82 -16.71 0.96
N TYR A 223 4.63 -17.31 0.86
CA TYR A 223 3.55 -16.77 0.08
C TYR A 223 2.36 -16.42 0.99
N LEU A 224 1.61 -15.44 0.55
CA LEU A 224 0.28 -15.10 1.03
C LEU A 224 -0.75 -15.93 0.26
N PRO A 225 -1.91 -16.25 0.87
CA PRO A 225 -3.01 -16.94 0.19
C PRO A 225 -3.80 -15.97 -0.72
N THR A 226 -3.09 -15.17 -1.51
CA THR A 226 -3.61 -14.19 -2.45
C THR A 226 -3.23 -14.59 -3.88
N PRO A 227 -3.93 -14.07 -4.90
CA PRO A 227 -3.56 -14.26 -6.31
C PRO A 227 -2.08 -14.17 -6.65
N TYR A 228 -1.39 -13.21 -6.04
CA TYR A 228 -0.02 -12.89 -6.40
C TYR A 228 1.02 -13.50 -5.44
N GLY A 229 0.62 -13.91 -4.23
CA GLY A 229 1.43 -14.70 -3.31
C GLY A 229 2.63 -13.98 -2.69
N ASN A 230 3.42 -13.22 -3.44
CA ASN A 230 4.61 -12.55 -2.92
C ASN A 230 4.22 -11.28 -2.13
N PRO A 231 4.50 -11.23 -0.82
CA PRO A 231 4.02 -10.18 0.08
C PRO A 231 4.55 -8.79 -0.27
N ASN A 232 5.86 -8.64 -0.48
CA ASN A 232 6.47 -7.33 -0.66
C ASN A 232 6.10 -6.71 -1.99
N THR A 233 6.06 -7.55 -3.03
CA THR A 233 5.55 -7.14 -4.33
C THR A 233 4.09 -6.74 -4.27
N LEU A 234 3.22 -7.58 -3.68
CA LEU A 234 1.79 -7.30 -3.62
C LEU A 234 1.56 -5.98 -2.91
N PHE A 235 2.24 -5.77 -1.78
CA PHE A 235 2.14 -4.54 -1.03
C PHE A 235 2.63 -3.33 -1.84
N GLY A 236 3.83 -3.40 -2.44
CA GLY A 236 4.38 -2.34 -3.28
C GLY A 236 3.47 -1.97 -4.46
N ASN A 237 2.81 -2.97 -5.06
CA ASN A 237 1.85 -2.77 -6.14
C ASN A 237 0.62 -1.99 -5.68
N VAL A 238 -0.05 -2.44 -4.61
CA VAL A 238 -1.31 -1.82 -4.16
C VAL A 238 -1.09 -0.41 -3.65
N VAL A 239 0.00 -0.16 -2.90
CA VAL A 239 0.31 1.20 -2.41
C VAL A 239 0.76 2.11 -3.54
N GLY A 240 1.49 1.58 -4.54
CA GLY A 240 1.88 2.30 -5.75
C GLY A 240 0.67 2.74 -6.58
N ASN A 241 -0.24 1.82 -6.86
CA ASN A 241 -1.48 2.10 -7.60
C ASN A 241 -2.34 3.14 -6.89
N ARG A 242 -2.55 2.98 -5.57
CA ARG A 242 -3.32 3.94 -4.77
C ARG A 242 -2.69 5.32 -4.80
N HIS A 243 -1.40 5.41 -4.51
CA HIS A 243 -0.68 6.68 -4.48
C HIS A 243 -0.67 7.36 -5.85
N ALA A 244 -0.58 6.61 -6.95
CA ALA A 244 -0.71 7.20 -8.27
C ALA A 244 -2.12 7.65 -8.63
N ALA A 245 -3.17 6.95 -8.16
CA ALA A 245 -4.54 7.43 -8.28
C ALA A 245 -4.73 8.78 -7.56
N ASP A 246 -4.13 8.91 -6.38
CA ASP A 246 -4.12 10.16 -5.61
C ASP A 246 -3.37 11.29 -6.34
N LEU A 247 -2.20 10.98 -6.90
CA LEU A 247 -1.44 11.91 -7.75
C LEU A 247 -2.23 12.32 -8.98
N TYR A 248 -2.88 11.37 -9.65
CA TYR A 248 -3.69 11.65 -10.84
C TYR A 248 -4.89 12.53 -10.49
N ALA A 249 -5.58 12.29 -9.38
CA ALA A 249 -6.68 13.14 -8.94
C ALA A 249 -6.21 14.59 -8.78
N ARG A 250 -5.07 14.83 -8.11
CA ARG A 250 -4.46 16.16 -7.99
C ARG A 250 -4.10 16.77 -9.36
N VAL A 251 -3.51 15.96 -10.25
CA VAL A 251 -3.19 16.38 -11.63
C VAL A 251 -4.45 16.79 -12.38
N ALA A 252 -5.54 16.02 -12.27
CA ALA A 252 -6.80 16.23 -12.97
C ALA A 252 -7.57 17.46 -12.45
N GLU A 253 -7.44 17.75 -11.15
CA GLU A 253 -8.02 18.95 -10.51
C GLU A 253 -7.26 20.23 -10.84
N SER A 254 -6.03 20.13 -11.35
CA SER A 254 -5.25 21.30 -11.73
C SER A 254 -5.98 22.15 -12.77
N PRO A 255 -6.07 23.48 -12.57
CA PRO A 255 -6.62 24.39 -13.59
C PRO A 255 -5.87 24.35 -14.93
N ARG A 256 -4.66 23.76 -14.95
CA ARG A 256 -3.83 23.61 -16.14
C ARG A 256 -4.00 22.25 -16.82
N TYR A 257 -4.74 21.30 -16.23
CA TYR A 257 -4.87 19.94 -16.74
C TYR A 257 -5.36 19.92 -18.19
N ALA A 258 -6.46 20.60 -18.50
CA ALA A 258 -7.01 20.66 -19.85
C ALA A 258 -6.02 21.22 -20.90
N LYS A 259 -5.02 22.01 -20.47
CA LYS A 259 -3.98 22.59 -21.33
C LYS A 259 -2.72 21.73 -21.45
N LEU A 260 -2.55 20.71 -20.60
CA LEU A 260 -1.31 19.93 -20.52
C LEU A 260 -1.54 18.41 -20.60
N ALA A 261 -2.78 17.93 -20.55
CA ALA A 261 -3.08 16.49 -20.52
C ALA A 261 -2.50 15.73 -21.72
N TYR A 262 -2.54 16.32 -22.92
CA TYR A 262 -1.97 15.70 -24.12
C TYR A 262 -0.44 15.63 -24.07
N ALA A 263 0.24 16.69 -23.60
CA ALA A 263 1.69 16.68 -23.40
C ALA A 263 2.11 15.67 -22.32
N LEU A 264 1.35 15.58 -21.23
CA LEU A 264 1.59 14.61 -20.16
C LEU A 264 1.53 13.18 -20.69
N VAL A 265 0.46 12.82 -21.40
CA VAL A 265 0.31 11.48 -21.99
C VAL A 265 1.35 11.22 -23.08
N ALA A 266 1.68 12.22 -23.91
CA ALA A 266 2.70 12.08 -24.95
C ALA A 266 4.08 11.78 -24.34
N ASP A 267 4.46 12.49 -23.29
CA ASP A 267 5.72 12.25 -22.59
C ASP A 267 5.76 10.85 -21.95
N ASP A 268 4.68 10.48 -21.26
CA ASP A 268 4.55 9.17 -20.59
C ASP A 268 4.77 7.99 -21.55
N ILE A 269 4.09 8.02 -22.69
CA ILE A 269 4.20 6.96 -23.71
C ILE A 269 5.43 7.13 -24.63
N ARG A 270 6.36 8.03 -24.27
CA ARG A 270 7.63 8.28 -24.96
C ARG A 270 7.45 8.74 -26.41
N CYS A 271 6.50 9.63 -26.63
CA CYS A 271 6.43 10.45 -27.84
C CYS A 271 7.43 11.61 -27.70
N ARG A 272 8.02 11.99 -28.83
CA ARG A 272 8.84 13.20 -28.88
C ARG A 272 7.92 14.40 -28.97
N LEU A 273 7.89 15.24 -27.93
CA LEU A 273 7.19 16.51 -27.97
C LEU A 273 7.83 17.43 -29.04
N SER A 274 7.02 18.18 -29.77
CA SER A 274 7.55 19.22 -30.65
C SER A 274 8.16 20.35 -29.83
N ARG A 275 9.17 21.04 -30.42
CA ARG A 275 9.83 22.19 -29.77
C ARG A 275 8.85 23.27 -29.35
N GLU A 276 7.78 23.47 -30.13
CA GLU A 276 6.72 24.43 -29.81
C GLU A 276 6.00 24.08 -28.48
N VAL A 277 5.73 22.79 -28.25
CA VAL A 277 5.13 22.29 -27.00
C VAL A 277 6.10 22.44 -25.83
N GLU A 278 7.37 22.09 -26.01
CA GLU A 278 8.40 22.28 -24.99
C GLU A 278 8.55 23.76 -24.61
N ASP A 279 8.68 24.66 -25.61
CA ASP A 279 8.79 26.10 -25.38
C ASP A 279 7.53 26.66 -24.68
N TYR A 280 6.34 26.10 -24.95
CA TYR A 280 5.10 26.48 -24.26
C TYR A 280 5.11 26.07 -22.79
N VAL A 281 5.52 24.83 -22.48
CA VAL A 281 5.67 24.35 -21.10
C VAL A 281 6.68 25.22 -20.35
N ASP A 282 7.79 25.56 -20.99
CA ASP A 282 8.82 26.43 -20.41
C ASP A 282 8.26 27.82 -20.08
N ARG A 283 7.56 28.47 -21.02
CA ARG A 283 6.89 29.77 -20.76
C ARG A 283 5.82 29.69 -19.67
N LEU A 284 5.12 28.57 -19.53
CA LEU A 284 4.18 28.37 -18.42
C LEU A 284 4.93 28.26 -17.10
N TYR A 285 5.99 27.46 -17.08
CA TYR A 285 6.78 27.19 -15.89
C TYR A 285 7.45 28.46 -15.35
N ASP A 286 8.09 29.24 -16.22
CA ASP A 286 8.77 30.49 -15.88
C ASP A 286 7.82 31.54 -15.28
N ARG A 287 6.54 31.51 -15.66
CA ARG A 287 5.52 32.46 -15.15
C ARG A 287 5.01 32.12 -13.76
N VAL A 288 5.03 30.85 -13.35
CA VAL A 288 4.56 30.47 -12.01
C VAL A 288 5.60 30.87 -10.96
N GLY A 289 6.89 30.81 -11.29
CA GLY A 289 7.99 31.07 -10.35
C GLY A 289 7.95 30.14 -9.12
N GLY A 290 8.81 30.39 -8.14
CA GLY A 290 8.61 29.87 -6.78
C GLY A 290 8.90 28.38 -6.53
N TRP A 291 9.59 27.68 -7.43
CA TRP A 291 10.08 26.33 -7.14
C TRP A 291 11.43 26.38 -6.44
N ASP A 292 11.66 25.43 -5.54
CA ASP A 292 12.90 25.34 -4.78
C ASP A 292 14.12 25.34 -5.74
N PRO A 293 14.99 26.36 -5.69
CA PRO A 293 16.16 26.44 -6.55
C PRO A 293 17.15 25.29 -6.31
N ALA A 294 17.05 24.58 -5.19
CA ALA A 294 17.82 23.36 -4.95
C ALA A 294 17.44 22.23 -5.92
N PHE A 295 16.23 22.25 -6.49
CA PHE A 295 15.72 21.21 -7.38
C PHE A 295 15.24 21.80 -8.71
N VAL A 296 16.17 22.29 -9.52
CA VAL A 296 15.88 22.90 -10.82
C VAL A 296 15.18 21.89 -11.76
N ALA A 297 13.97 22.22 -12.21
CA ALA A 297 13.27 21.42 -13.22
C ALA A 297 13.90 21.62 -14.61
N ARG A 298 14.86 20.76 -14.97
CA ARG A 298 15.54 20.83 -16.28
C ARG A 298 14.70 20.24 -17.42
N ARG A 299 13.80 19.31 -17.10
CA ARG A 299 13.03 18.53 -18.09
C ARG A 299 11.61 19.04 -18.21
N THR A 300 11.07 18.93 -19.43
CA THR A 300 9.66 19.23 -19.73
C THR A 300 8.71 18.44 -18.81
N THR A 301 8.95 17.14 -18.61
CA THR A 301 8.18 16.29 -17.69
C THR A 301 8.09 16.88 -16.28
N THR A 302 9.23 17.22 -15.69
CA THR A 302 9.29 17.77 -14.33
C THR A 302 8.54 19.09 -14.23
N LYS A 303 8.68 19.95 -15.25
CA LYS A 303 7.95 21.22 -15.34
C LYS A 303 6.44 20.98 -15.45
N MET A 304 6.00 20.00 -16.24
CA MET A 304 4.59 19.66 -16.41
C MET A 304 3.95 19.19 -15.10
N TYR A 305 4.54 18.21 -14.41
CA TYR A 305 4.02 17.73 -13.12
C TYR A 305 3.88 18.88 -12.11
N ARG A 306 4.90 19.73 -12.00
CA ARG A 306 4.89 20.90 -11.12
C ARG A 306 3.80 21.90 -11.50
N LEU A 307 3.62 22.18 -12.79
CA LEU A 307 2.51 23.01 -13.28
C LEU A 307 1.13 22.40 -12.95
N LEU A 308 1.07 21.07 -12.84
CA LEU A 308 -0.10 20.28 -12.50
C LEU A 308 -0.25 20.04 -10.98
N GLY A 309 0.58 20.65 -10.14
CA GLY A 309 0.44 20.59 -8.67
C GLY A 309 1.05 19.36 -8.01
N VAL A 310 1.87 18.60 -8.74
CA VAL A 310 2.64 17.46 -8.24
C VAL A 310 4.11 17.82 -8.27
N ASP A 311 4.85 17.65 -7.18
CA ASP A 311 6.30 17.85 -7.17
C ASP A 311 7.04 16.52 -7.34
N PRO A 312 7.63 16.22 -8.51
CA PRO A 312 8.26 14.92 -8.76
C PRO A 312 9.32 14.52 -7.74
N THR A 313 10.02 15.48 -7.13
CA THR A 313 11.06 15.24 -6.13
C THR A 313 10.54 14.76 -4.79
N ALA A 314 9.28 15.08 -4.47
CA ALA A 314 8.64 14.63 -3.25
C ALA A 314 7.56 13.61 -3.59
N ASP A 315 6.58 13.98 -4.39
CA ASP A 315 5.34 13.27 -4.62
C ASP A 315 5.50 11.97 -5.43
N LEU A 316 6.49 11.87 -6.32
CA LEU A 316 6.71 10.68 -7.14
C LEU A 316 7.76 9.75 -6.49
N HIS A 317 7.68 9.60 -5.17
CA HIS A 317 8.52 8.69 -4.38
C HIS A 317 7.72 8.02 -3.27
N LEU A 318 7.85 6.70 -3.18
CA LEU A 318 7.43 5.94 -1.99
C LEU A 318 8.63 5.54 -1.12
N ASP A 319 9.83 5.49 -1.69
CA ASP A 319 11.07 5.05 -1.05
C ASP A 319 11.70 6.11 -0.15
N LEU A 320 11.23 7.36 -0.23
CA LEU A 320 11.76 8.48 0.52
C LEU A 320 10.75 9.00 1.54
N THR A 321 11.24 9.33 2.73
CA THR A 321 10.50 10.16 3.68
C THR A 321 10.40 11.60 3.18
N VAL A 322 9.45 12.38 3.71
CA VAL A 322 9.32 13.80 3.34
C VAL A 322 10.54 14.66 3.71
N THR A 323 11.42 14.17 4.60
CA THR A 323 12.64 14.86 5.04
C THR A 323 13.90 14.41 4.31
N THR A 324 13.86 13.30 3.57
CA THR A 324 15.03 12.80 2.84
C THR A 324 15.06 13.45 1.47
N PRO A 325 16.01 14.38 1.19
CA PRO A 325 16.08 14.98 -0.13
C PRO A 325 16.42 13.90 -1.17
N PRO A 326 15.85 13.96 -2.38
CA PRO A 326 16.29 13.10 -3.45
C PRO A 326 17.77 13.37 -3.76
N PRO A 327 18.50 12.39 -4.33
CA PRO A 327 19.89 12.58 -4.72
C PRO A 327 20.05 13.84 -5.59
N ALA A 328 21.11 14.63 -5.35
CA ALA A 328 21.33 15.94 -5.97
C ALA A 328 21.64 15.90 -7.49
N ASP A 329 21.72 14.71 -8.08
CA ASP A 329 22.10 14.50 -9.47
C ASP A 329 20.88 14.70 -10.40
N ASP A 330 21.07 14.73 -11.74
CA ASP A 330 20.02 14.89 -12.78
C ASP A 330 19.04 13.70 -12.78
N TRP A 331 18.29 13.57 -11.68
CA TRP A 331 17.37 12.48 -11.43
C TRP A 331 16.30 12.48 -12.53
N ARG A 332 16.14 11.30 -13.11
CA ARG A 332 15.20 11.04 -14.20
C ARG A 332 14.03 10.27 -13.58
N PRO A 333 12.84 10.86 -13.43
CA PRO A 333 11.66 10.04 -13.28
C PRO A 333 11.59 9.07 -14.49
N GLY A 334 11.56 7.75 -14.23
CA GLY A 334 11.22 6.71 -15.20
C GLY A 334 12.37 5.97 -15.89
N TRP A 335 13.59 5.88 -15.32
CA TRP A 335 14.73 5.23 -16.01
C TRP A 335 15.22 3.89 -15.43
N SER A 336 14.89 3.52 -14.19
CA SER A 336 14.99 2.14 -13.71
C SER A 336 13.64 1.45 -13.88
N TYR A 337 13.54 0.57 -14.87
CA TYR A 337 12.32 -0.18 -15.24
C TYR A 337 11.76 -1.08 -14.13
N TRP A 338 12.39 -1.07 -12.96
CA TRP A 338 12.16 -1.99 -11.88
C TRP A 338 11.79 -1.25 -10.59
N ASN A 339 12.07 0.04 -10.44
CA ASN A 339 11.79 0.77 -9.19
C ASN A 339 10.29 1.04 -8.98
N ALA A 340 9.60 0.14 -8.27
CA ALA A 340 8.27 0.39 -7.71
C ALA A 340 8.38 1.36 -6.53
N GLY A 341 8.51 2.64 -6.85
CA GLY A 341 8.61 3.70 -5.87
C GLY A 341 8.71 5.04 -6.57
N ALA A 342 9.65 5.15 -7.52
CA ALA A 342 9.91 6.44 -8.18
C ALA A 342 9.70 6.42 -9.71
N ASP A 343 10.06 5.33 -10.37
CA ASP A 343 10.06 5.27 -11.83
C ASP A 343 8.72 4.84 -12.43
N TYR A 344 7.92 4.13 -11.64
CA TYR A 344 6.64 3.62 -12.10
C TYR A 344 5.44 4.56 -11.83
N LEU A 345 5.50 5.38 -10.78
CA LEU A 345 4.41 6.30 -10.46
C LEU A 345 4.05 7.26 -11.60
N PRO A 346 5.02 7.86 -12.34
CA PRO A 346 4.68 8.69 -13.50
C PRO A 346 3.86 7.93 -14.55
N ALA A 347 4.19 6.65 -14.79
CA ALA A 347 3.48 5.79 -15.73
C ALA A 347 2.07 5.43 -15.28
N LEU A 348 1.84 5.22 -13.98
CA LEU A 348 0.48 5.05 -13.47
C LEU A 348 -0.37 6.30 -13.66
N VAL A 349 0.20 7.46 -13.37
CA VAL A 349 -0.48 8.74 -13.53
C VAL A 349 -0.79 8.99 -15.01
N GLY A 350 0.19 8.73 -15.88
CA GLY A 350 0.05 8.87 -17.33
C GLY A 350 -0.99 7.93 -17.94
N VAL A 351 -1.05 6.67 -17.48
CA VAL A 351 -2.07 5.69 -17.92
C VAL A 351 -3.48 6.12 -17.51
N GLN A 352 -3.67 6.69 -16.31
CA GLN A 352 -4.97 7.24 -15.91
C GLN A 352 -5.36 8.47 -16.74
N ALA A 353 -4.40 9.35 -17.02
CA ALA A 353 -4.62 10.49 -17.92
C ALA A 353 -4.97 10.03 -19.34
N LEU A 354 -4.29 9.01 -19.86
CA LEU A 354 -4.60 8.39 -21.14
C LEU A 354 -6.02 7.80 -21.14
N ALA A 355 -6.42 7.10 -20.09
CA ALA A 355 -7.75 6.53 -19.98
C ALA A 355 -8.84 7.61 -20.11
N LYS A 356 -8.63 8.75 -19.44
CA LYS A 356 -9.51 9.91 -19.55
C LYS A 356 -9.53 10.48 -20.98
N LEU A 357 -8.38 10.60 -21.63
CA LEU A 357 -8.31 11.07 -23.01
C LEU A 357 -8.98 10.10 -23.99
N VAL A 358 -8.71 8.79 -23.90
CA VAL A 358 -9.36 7.75 -24.73
C VAL A 358 -10.89 7.76 -24.57
N ALA A 359 -11.38 8.08 -23.37
CA ALA A 359 -12.82 8.20 -23.12
C ALA A 359 -13.45 9.47 -23.72
N THR A 360 -12.68 10.52 -23.96
CA THR A 360 -13.20 11.87 -24.32
C THR A 360 -12.75 12.39 -25.68
N ASP A 361 -11.69 11.83 -26.25
CA ASP A 361 -11.11 12.15 -27.55
C ASP A 361 -11.43 11.00 -28.52
N ALA A 362 -12.25 11.27 -29.53
CA ALA A 362 -12.75 10.25 -30.45
C ALA A 362 -11.61 9.56 -31.24
N THR A 363 -10.58 10.31 -31.63
CA THR A 363 -9.45 9.78 -32.41
C THR A 363 -8.59 8.87 -31.54
N LEU A 364 -8.28 9.27 -30.30
CA LEU A 364 -7.62 8.35 -29.36
C LEU A 364 -8.49 7.13 -29.04
N GLY A 365 -9.80 7.32 -28.90
CA GLY A 365 -10.78 6.24 -28.73
C GLY A 365 -10.73 5.20 -29.85
N GLU A 366 -10.58 5.64 -31.10
CA GLU A 366 -10.42 4.77 -32.26
C GLU A 366 -9.04 4.11 -32.30
N LEU A 367 -7.97 4.87 -32.06
CA LEU A 367 -6.60 4.35 -32.04
C LEU A 367 -6.42 3.25 -30.99
N PHE A 368 -7.07 3.39 -29.83
CA PHE A 368 -7.06 2.45 -28.71
C PHE A 368 -8.26 1.49 -28.66
N ALA A 369 -9.04 1.36 -29.74
CA ALA A 369 -10.28 0.57 -29.74
C ALA A 369 -10.08 -0.90 -29.27
N SER A 370 -8.95 -1.53 -29.62
CA SER A 370 -8.62 -2.90 -29.21
C SER A 370 -8.34 -3.04 -27.71
N GLN A 371 -7.92 -1.96 -27.04
CA GLN A 371 -7.59 -1.93 -25.62
C GLN A 371 -8.66 -1.22 -24.78
N ARG A 372 -9.72 -0.69 -25.40
CA ARG A 372 -10.71 0.18 -24.73
C ARG A 372 -11.33 -0.45 -23.50
N ARG A 373 -11.63 -1.77 -23.54
CA ARG A 373 -12.14 -2.49 -22.37
C ARG A 373 -11.11 -2.52 -21.23
N ARG A 374 -9.86 -2.86 -21.52
CA ARG A 374 -8.78 -2.89 -20.51
C ARG A 374 -8.52 -1.51 -19.91
N ILE A 375 -8.61 -0.47 -20.73
CA ILE A 375 -8.50 0.93 -20.29
C ILE A 375 -9.67 1.32 -19.39
N ALA A 376 -10.90 0.90 -19.71
CA ALA A 376 -12.07 1.16 -18.87
C ALA A 376 -12.02 0.40 -17.53
N ASP A 377 -11.42 -0.79 -17.53
CA ASP A 377 -11.28 -1.67 -16.38
C ASP A 377 -9.97 -1.43 -15.61
N LEU A 378 -9.28 -0.30 -15.82
CA LEU A 378 -7.99 0.01 -15.19
C LEU A 378 -8.03 -0.07 -13.66
N ASP A 379 -9.06 0.52 -13.04
CA ASP A 379 -9.23 0.48 -11.59
C ASP A 379 -9.48 -0.95 -11.10
N HIS A 380 -10.28 -1.72 -11.84
CA HIS A 380 -10.51 -3.14 -11.54
C HIS A 380 -9.20 -3.93 -11.60
N PHE A 381 -8.40 -3.72 -12.65
CA PHE A 381 -7.11 -4.38 -12.78
C PHE A 381 -6.07 -3.88 -11.80
N ALA A 382 -6.18 -2.65 -11.28
CA ALA A 382 -5.25 -2.12 -10.30
C ALA A 382 -5.53 -2.64 -8.88
N PHE A 383 -6.79 -2.91 -8.55
CA PHE A 383 -7.21 -3.13 -7.16
C PHE A 383 -8.08 -4.37 -6.90
N HIS A 384 -8.71 -4.96 -7.92
CA HIS A 384 -9.78 -5.95 -7.71
C HIS A 384 -9.66 -7.21 -8.57
N ALA A 385 -8.68 -7.27 -9.48
CA ALA A 385 -8.54 -8.40 -10.37
C ALA A 385 -8.12 -9.68 -9.62
N THR A 386 -8.80 -10.77 -9.95
CA THR A 386 -8.45 -12.10 -9.49
C THR A 386 -7.17 -12.60 -10.14
N ARG A 387 -6.56 -13.65 -9.57
CA ARG A 387 -5.38 -14.31 -10.19
C ARG A 387 -5.63 -14.71 -11.62
N ALA A 388 -6.80 -15.28 -11.89
CA ALA A 388 -7.17 -15.76 -13.21
C ALA A 388 -7.32 -14.59 -14.20
N GLU A 389 -7.87 -13.46 -13.77
CA GLU A 389 -7.96 -12.26 -14.59
C GLU A 389 -6.58 -11.67 -14.88
N TYR A 390 -5.70 -11.56 -13.89
CA TYR A 390 -4.30 -11.15 -14.11
C TYR A 390 -3.55 -12.10 -15.05
N LEU A 391 -3.66 -13.41 -14.82
CA LEU A 391 -3.09 -14.44 -15.70
C LEU A 391 -3.67 -14.39 -17.11
N SER A 392 -4.89 -13.87 -17.30
CA SER A 392 -5.47 -13.70 -18.63
C SER A 392 -4.90 -12.47 -19.38
N LEU A 393 -4.30 -11.53 -18.64
CA LEU A 393 -3.63 -10.38 -19.23
C LEU A 393 -2.23 -10.73 -19.73
N THR A 394 -1.62 -11.78 -19.17
CA THR A 394 -0.26 -12.18 -19.47
C THR A 394 -0.23 -13.52 -20.21
N ARG A 395 0.88 -13.84 -20.87
CA ARG A 395 1.05 -15.15 -21.52
C ARG A 395 1.71 -16.17 -20.60
N ASP A 396 2.13 -15.75 -19.42
CA ASP A 396 2.92 -16.54 -18.51
C ASP A 396 2.02 -17.33 -17.57
N THR A 397 2.31 -18.64 -17.45
CA THR A 397 1.55 -19.56 -16.59
C THR A 397 1.88 -19.37 -15.10
N VAL A 398 2.94 -18.62 -14.81
CA VAL A 398 3.35 -18.15 -13.49
C VAL A 398 3.55 -16.65 -13.63
N PRO A 399 2.69 -15.80 -13.06
CA PRO A 399 2.84 -14.37 -13.23
C PRO A 399 4.12 -13.94 -12.51
N ALA A 400 5.09 -13.42 -13.25
CA ALA A 400 6.27 -12.80 -12.65
C ALA A 400 5.89 -11.41 -12.11
N TYR A 401 6.78 -10.79 -11.35
CA TYR A 401 6.63 -9.37 -10.97
C TYR A 401 6.32 -8.45 -12.15
N GLY A 402 6.94 -8.75 -13.30
CA GLY A 402 6.73 -8.04 -14.55
C GLY A 402 5.36 -8.22 -15.20
N ASP A 403 4.44 -9.00 -14.61
CA ASP A 403 3.09 -9.27 -15.14
C ASP A 403 1.96 -8.56 -14.38
N VAL A 404 2.17 -8.25 -13.10
CA VAL A 404 1.14 -7.63 -12.26
C VAL A 404 1.45 -6.20 -11.89
N THR A 405 2.71 -5.80 -11.99
CA THR A 405 3.09 -4.42 -11.68
C THR A 405 2.55 -3.52 -12.75
N GLY A 406 2.29 -2.28 -12.40
CA GLY A 406 1.70 -1.47 -13.43
C GLY A 406 2.65 -1.15 -14.62
N PRO A 407 3.99 -1.39 -14.64
CA PRO A 407 4.73 -1.50 -15.89
C PRO A 407 4.02 -2.50 -16.81
N SER A 408 3.55 -3.63 -16.30
CA SER A 408 2.72 -4.60 -17.02
C SER A 408 1.39 -4.02 -17.45
N ILE A 409 0.73 -3.16 -16.68
CA ILE A 409 -0.51 -2.47 -17.11
C ILE A 409 -0.18 -1.52 -18.28
N HIS A 410 0.86 -0.70 -18.12
CA HIS A 410 1.40 0.18 -19.15
C HIS A 410 1.80 -0.62 -20.40
N TRP A 411 2.52 -1.74 -20.26
CA TRP A 411 2.87 -2.66 -21.35
C TRP A 411 1.61 -3.31 -21.93
N THR A 412 0.67 -3.80 -21.13
CA THR A 412 -0.53 -4.53 -21.60
C THR A 412 -1.49 -3.63 -22.37
N ILE A 413 -1.52 -2.34 -22.05
CA ILE A 413 -2.37 -1.34 -22.72
C ILE A 413 -1.63 -0.67 -23.86
N LEU A 414 -0.42 -0.18 -23.63
CA LEU A 414 0.29 0.62 -24.63
C LEU A 414 1.06 -0.24 -25.61
N TYR A 415 1.68 -1.33 -25.17
CA TYR A 415 2.55 -2.13 -26.05
C TYR A 415 1.81 -2.69 -27.27
N PRO A 416 0.58 -3.26 -27.16
CA PRO A 416 -0.17 -3.72 -28.32
C PRO A 416 -0.48 -2.61 -29.31
N VAL A 417 -0.74 -1.40 -28.84
CA VAL A 417 -1.09 -0.27 -29.71
C VAL A 417 0.17 0.34 -30.34
N MET A 418 1.21 0.54 -29.54
CA MET A 418 2.37 1.35 -29.92
C MET A 418 3.38 0.60 -30.79
N ASN A 419 3.65 -0.67 -30.54
CA ASN A 419 4.73 -1.38 -31.23
C ASN A 419 4.28 -1.98 -32.55
N ALA A 420 5.21 -2.04 -33.51
CA ALA A 420 4.99 -2.83 -34.71
C ALA A 420 4.87 -4.32 -34.34
N PRO A 421 4.09 -5.09 -35.11
CA PRO A 421 4.04 -6.53 -34.90
C PRO A 421 5.42 -7.16 -35.08
N THR A 422 5.79 -8.04 -34.15
CA THR A 422 6.98 -8.90 -34.21
C THR A 422 6.56 -10.36 -34.09
N ASP A 423 7.45 -11.30 -34.42
CA ASP A 423 7.18 -12.74 -34.29
C ASP A 423 6.79 -13.14 -32.85
N SER A 424 7.25 -12.37 -31.85
CA SER A 424 6.93 -12.60 -30.44
C SER A 424 5.72 -11.82 -29.95
N TYR A 425 5.34 -10.71 -30.61
CA TYR A 425 4.32 -9.78 -30.12
C TYR A 425 3.41 -9.21 -31.22
N PRO A 426 2.08 -9.41 -31.13
CA PRO A 426 1.13 -8.82 -32.06
C PRO A 426 0.87 -7.34 -31.72
N GLY A 427 1.79 -6.47 -32.13
CA GLY A 427 1.61 -5.03 -32.08
C GLY A 427 0.82 -4.48 -33.28
N GLU A 428 0.20 -3.31 -33.13
CA GLU A 428 -0.60 -2.64 -34.17
C GLU A 428 0.18 -1.56 -34.94
N GLY A 429 1.36 -1.17 -34.45
CA GLY A 429 2.23 -0.19 -35.10
C GLY A 429 1.66 1.23 -35.13
N LYS A 430 0.78 1.59 -34.19
CA LYS A 430 0.07 2.88 -34.17
C LYS A 430 0.82 4.01 -33.45
N LYS A 431 2.06 3.80 -32.99
CA LYS A 431 2.82 4.80 -32.23
C LYS A 431 2.87 6.17 -32.92
N ASP A 432 3.19 6.21 -34.21
CA ASP A 432 3.31 7.47 -34.93
C ASP A 432 1.97 8.20 -35.02
N ALA A 433 0.87 7.48 -35.26
CA ALA A 433 -0.47 8.07 -35.32
C ALA A 433 -0.89 8.63 -33.95
N VAL A 434 -0.64 7.88 -32.87
CA VAL A 434 -0.91 8.34 -31.50
C VAL A 434 -0.07 9.57 -31.17
N CYS A 435 1.25 9.53 -31.41
CA CYS A 435 2.14 10.64 -31.09
C CYS A 435 1.82 11.90 -31.89
N ASN A 436 1.54 11.77 -33.20
CA ASN A 436 1.15 12.89 -34.05
C ASN A 436 -0.16 13.52 -33.58
N HIS A 437 -1.14 12.71 -33.18
CA HIS A 437 -2.41 13.20 -32.67
C HIS A 437 -2.25 13.93 -31.34
N LEU A 438 -1.53 13.34 -30.37
CA LEU A 438 -1.28 13.97 -29.07
C LEU A 438 -0.58 15.33 -29.22
N ASP A 439 0.46 15.39 -30.04
CA ASP A 439 1.22 16.62 -30.30
C ASP A 439 0.38 17.69 -31.04
N ALA A 440 -0.44 17.27 -32.02
CA ALA A 440 -1.37 18.18 -32.71
C ALA A 440 -2.44 18.75 -31.76
N MET A 441 -3.07 17.91 -30.94
CA MET A 441 -4.06 18.33 -29.96
C MET A 441 -3.43 19.22 -28.90
N GLN A 442 -2.22 18.91 -28.46
CA GLN A 442 -1.50 19.74 -27.52
C GLN A 442 -1.24 21.14 -28.06
N ARG A 443 -0.77 21.29 -29.31
CA ARG A 443 -0.62 22.61 -29.96
C ARG A 443 -1.94 23.37 -30.05
N ALA A 444 -3.01 22.69 -30.45
CA ALA A 444 -4.34 23.30 -30.59
C ALA A 444 -4.87 23.89 -29.27
N ARG A 445 -4.43 23.37 -28.11
CA ARG A 445 -4.82 23.83 -26.76
C ARG A 445 -3.95 24.97 -26.21
N GLN A 446 -2.90 25.37 -26.94
CA GLN A 446 -2.02 26.49 -26.55
C GLN A 446 -2.56 27.85 -27.00
N LEU A 447 -3.40 27.83 -28.04
CA LEU A 447 -4.18 28.96 -28.55
C LEU A 447 -5.40 29.20 -27.64
#